data_AF-A0A9P5JQR5-F1
#
_entry.id   AF-A0A9P5JQR5-F1
#
_cell.length_a   1.000
_cell.length_b   1.000
_cell.length_c   1.000
_cell.angle_alpha   90.00
_cell.angle_beta   90.00
_cell.angle_gamma   90.00
#
_symmetry.space_group_name_H-M   'P 1'
#
loop_
_entity.id
_entity.type
_entity.pdbx_description
1 polymer ?
#
loop_
_entity_poly.entity_id
_entity_poly.type
_entity_poly.pdbx_seq_one_letter_code
_entity_poly.pdbx_strand_id
1 'polypeptide(L)'
;MGVRVAIVICATSFLLGCFFTHWIADSNTLWQSNVTDARLHTAANYYSILSTMPSWMDALLVLIMTLSAVALIWSFWEGKAGNLMFDGASTFLSSCALVVWVYSCLPNIDLLAVRLPPSGAFPVELKNATLEIATKNLVCSVALTGVMLLQAGRQ
;
A
#
# COMPACT_ATOMS: atom_id res chain seq x y z
N MET A 1 21.53 -7.20 -14.16
CA MET A 1 20.23 -7.83 -14.50
C MET A 1 19.66 -8.67 -13.34
N GLY A 2 20.19 -9.86 -13.03
CA GLY A 2 19.59 -10.76 -12.03
C GLY A 2 19.43 -10.19 -10.62
N VAL A 3 20.45 -9.50 -10.11
CA VAL A 3 20.40 -8.88 -8.76
C VAL A 3 19.30 -7.83 -8.65
N ARG A 4 19.12 -6.97 -9.67
CA ARG A 4 18.06 -5.96 -9.69
C ARG A 4 16.67 -6.62 -9.65
N VAL A 5 16.45 -7.61 -10.50
CA VAL A 5 15.17 -8.33 -10.56
C VAL A 5 14.89 -9.02 -9.23
N ALA A 6 15.90 -9.64 -8.61
CA ALA A 6 15.78 -10.22 -7.27
C ALA A 6 15.38 -9.18 -6.22
N ILE A 7 16.02 -8.00 -6.21
CA ILE A 7 15.65 -6.90 -5.30
C ILE A 7 14.19 -6.49 -5.49
N VAL A 8 13.76 -6.27 -6.74
CA VAL A 8 12.39 -5.85 -7.06
C VAL A 8 11.38 -6.92 -6.63
N ILE A 9 11.62 -8.19 -6.96
CA ILE A 9 10.72 -9.29 -6.60
C ILE A 9 10.65 -9.45 -5.07
N CYS A 10 11.79 -9.46 -4.37
CA CYS A 10 11.81 -9.58 -2.92
C CYS A 10 11.09 -8.41 -2.23
N ALA A 11 11.37 -7.16 -2.65
CA ALA A 11 10.73 -5.98 -2.10
C ALA A 11 9.21 -6.00 -2.38
N THR A 12 8.81 -6.31 -3.61
CA THR A 12 7.38 -6.34 -4.01
C THR A 12 6.62 -7.44 -3.27
N SER A 13 7.22 -8.64 -3.11
CA SER A 13 6.65 -9.73 -2.32
C SER A 13 6.44 -9.35 -0.86
N PHE A 14 7.45 -8.72 -0.25
CA PHE A 14 7.37 -8.27 1.13
C PHE A 14 6.25 -7.23 1.31
N LEU A 15 6.21 -6.22 0.44
CA LEU A 15 5.18 -5.17 0.48
C LEU A 15 3.77 -5.73 0.25
N LEU A 16 3.60 -6.65 -0.71
CA LEU A 16 2.32 -7.36 -0.91
C LEU A 16 1.90 -8.11 0.35
N GLY A 17 2.85 -8.80 1.01
CA GLY A 17 2.60 -9.44 2.30
C GLY A 17 2.07 -8.45 3.34
N CYS A 18 2.73 -7.29 3.50
CA CYS A 18 2.28 -6.23 4.40
C CYS A 18 0.87 -5.74 4.06
N PHE A 19 0.59 -5.38 2.80
CA PHE A 19 -0.73 -4.89 2.41
C PHE A 19 -1.82 -5.95 2.57
N PHE A 20 -1.53 -7.23 2.33
CA PHE A 20 -2.47 -8.31 2.58
C PHE A 20 -2.78 -8.52 4.07
N THR A 21 -1.90 -8.11 4.99
CA THR A 21 -2.28 -8.15 6.42
C THR A 21 -3.40 -7.17 6.76
N HIS A 22 -3.49 -6.03 6.05
CA HIS A 22 -4.55 -5.04 6.23
C HIS A 22 -5.92 -5.53 5.75
N TRP A 23 -5.96 -6.65 5.00
CA TRP A 23 -7.21 -7.31 4.61
C TRP A 23 -8.12 -7.63 5.80
N ILE A 24 -7.55 -7.84 6.99
CA ILE A 24 -8.31 -8.09 8.22
C ILE A 24 -9.29 -6.94 8.54
N ALA A 25 -8.93 -5.71 8.20
CA ALA A 25 -9.79 -4.53 8.34
C ALA A 25 -10.54 -4.22 7.02
N ASP A 26 -9.90 -4.37 5.87
CA ASP A 26 -10.49 -4.02 4.57
C ASP A 26 -11.68 -4.89 4.17
N SER A 27 -11.66 -6.16 4.55
CA SER A 27 -12.78 -7.08 4.34
C SER A 27 -14.06 -6.67 5.09
N ASN A 28 -13.93 -5.91 6.18
CA ASN A 28 -15.06 -5.38 6.94
C ASN A 28 -15.68 -4.13 6.31
N THR A 29 -15.03 -3.54 5.31
CA THR A 29 -15.47 -2.30 4.65
C THR A 29 -15.88 -2.55 3.20
N LEU A 30 -14.91 -2.58 2.27
CA LEU A 30 -15.14 -2.56 0.82
C LEU A 30 -15.96 -3.73 0.27
N TRP A 31 -15.95 -4.86 0.97
CA TRP A 31 -16.53 -6.13 0.53
C TRP A 31 -17.88 -6.44 1.18
N GLN A 32 -18.46 -5.46 1.89
CA GLN A 32 -19.72 -5.62 2.61
C GLN A 32 -20.81 -4.81 1.94
N SER A 33 -21.94 -5.46 1.61
CA SER A 33 -23.09 -4.79 0.98
C SER A 33 -23.71 -3.69 1.84
N ASN A 34 -23.60 -3.83 3.18
CA ASN A 34 -23.99 -2.78 4.13
C ASN A 34 -22.87 -2.59 5.15
N VAL A 35 -22.27 -1.40 5.15
CA VAL A 35 -21.19 -1.01 6.06
C VAL A 35 -21.82 -0.45 7.33
N THR A 36 -21.95 -1.30 8.35
CA THR A 36 -22.49 -0.93 9.66
C THR A 36 -21.45 -0.21 10.52
N ASP A 37 -21.91 0.63 11.45
CA ASP A 37 -21.05 1.37 12.37
C ASP A 37 -20.15 0.45 13.19
N ALA A 38 -20.65 -0.72 13.62
CA ALA A 38 -19.85 -1.71 14.35
C ALA A 38 -18.64 -2.20 13.53
N ARG A 39 -18.80 -2.39 12.22
CA ARG A 39 -17.71 -2.82 11.32
C ARG A 39 -16.72 -1.68 11.07
N LEU A 40 -17.21 -0.45 10.93
CA LEU A 40 -16.37 0.74 10.83
C LEU A 40 -15.51 0.93 12.08
N HIS A 41 -16.10 0.76 13.26
CA HIS A 41 -15.37 0.77 14.53
C HIS A 41 -14.30 -0.31 14.57
N THR A 42 -14.59 -1.55 14.16
CA THR A 42 -13.57 -2.62 14.12
C THR A 42 -12.42 -2.27 13.18
N ALA A 43 -12.71 -1.82 11.96
CA ALA A 43 -11.68 -1.46 10.98
C ALA A 43 -10.87 -0.23 11.43
N ALA A 44 -11.52 0.81 11.93
CA ALA A 44 -10.86 2.02 12.39
C ALA A 44 -10.03 1.80 13.66
N ASN A 45 -10.46 0.91 14.56
CA ASN A 45 -9.65 0.48 15.71
C ASN A 45 -8.38 -0.26 15.27
N TYR A 46 -8.47 -1.12 14.24
CA TYR A 46 -7.28 -1.76 13.69
C TYR A 46 -6.30 -0.72 13.13
N TYR A 47 -6.79 0.27 12.37
CA TYR A 47 -5.95 1.33 11.83
C TYR A 47 -5.39 2.28 12.88
N SER A 48 -6.14 2.59 13.93
CA SER A 48 -5.63 3.39 15.04
C SER A 48 -4.55 2.65 15.82
N ILE A 49 -4.60 1.32 15.96
CA ILE A 49 -3.49 0.53 16.51
C ILE A 49 -2.23 0.68 15.65
N LEU A 50 -2.37 0.76 14.32
CA LEU A 50 -1.22 0.96 13.42
C LEU A 50 -0.46 2.26 13.74
N SER A 51 -1.16 3.33 14.15
CA SER A 51 -0.52 4.59 14.56
C SER A 51 0.32 4.49 15.83
N THR A 52 0.11 3.44 16.64
CA THR A 52 0.92 3.21 17.85
C THR A 52 2.24 2.51 17.56
N MET A 53 2.46 2.11 16.31
CA MET A 53 3.70 1.46 15.89
C MET A 53 4.89 2.41 16.03
N PRO A 54 6.08 1.89 16.35
CA PRO A 54 7.29 2.69 16.31
C PRO A 54 7.51 3.28 14.91
N SER A 55 7.87 4.57 14.85
CA SER A 55 8.07 5.31 13.59
C SER A 55 9.13 4.70 12.65
N TRP A 56 10.04 3.87 13.18
CA TRP A 56 11.02 3.16 12.35
C TRP A 56 10.36 2.09 11.45
N MET A 57 9.20 1.54 11.82
CA MET A 57 8.49 0.54 11.02
C MET A 57 7.87 1.21 9.77
N ASP A 58 7.29 2.40 9.91
CA ASP A 58 6.81 3.18 8.78
C ASP A 58 7.97 3.61 7.88
N ALA A 59 9.06 4.09 8.49
CA ALA A 59 10.28 4.43 7.74
C ALA A 59 10.84 3.23 6.97
N LEU A 60 10.78 2.02 7.54
CA LEU A 60 11.19 0.79 6.86
C LEU A 60 10.29 0.46 5.66
N LEU A 61 8.97 0.64 5.78
CA LEU A 61 8.05 0.46 4.66
C LEU A 61 8.31 1.46 3.54
N VAL A 62 8.44 2.76 3.85
CA VAL A 62 8.84 3.80 2.88
C VAL A 62 10.18 3.41 2.21
N LEU A 63 11.15 2.97 3.00
CA LEU A 63 12.47 2.59 2.51
C LEU A 63 12.38 1.42 1.52
N ILE A 64 11.63 0.37 1.82
CA ILE A 64 11.50 -0.79 0.92
C ILE A 64 10.75 -0.39 -0.36
N MET A 65 9.71 0.43 -0.25
CA MET A 65 8.99 0.96 -1.42
C MET A 65 9.91 1.81 -2.31
N THR A 66 10.67 2.74 -1.73
CA THR A 66 11.62 3.58 -2.47
C THR A 66 12.75 2.77 -3.09
N LEU A 67 13.31 1.78 -2.39
CA LEU A 67 14.31 0.87 -2.94
C LEU A 67 13.78 0.10 -4.15
N SER A 68 12.53 -0.35 -4.12
CA SER A 68 11.90 -1.02 -5.27
C SER A 68 11.79 -0.09 -6.48
N ALA A 69 11.39 1.18 -6.27
CA ALA A 69 11.27 2.17 -7.34
C ALA A 69 12.64 2.57 -7.90
N VAL A 70 13.63 2.81 -7.04
CA VAL A 70 15.00 3.15 -7.45
C VAL A 70 15.66 2.01 -8.22
N ALA A 71 15.46 0.76 -7.80
CA ALA A 71 15.96 -0.40 -8.52
C ALA A 71 15.38 -0.45 -9.94
N LEU A 72 14.11 -0.12 -10.13
CA LEU A 72 13.47 -0.06 -11.46
C LEU A 72 13.99 1.12 -12.29
N ILE A 73 14.18 2.30 -11.68
CA ILE A 73 14.75 3.48 -12.34
C ILE A 73 16.17 3.22 -12.83
N TRP A 74 16.98 2.48 -12.06
CA TRP A 74 18.33 2.06 -12.48
C TRP A 74 18.30 1.37 -13.86
N SER A 75 17.25 0.60 -14.15
CA SER A 75 17.14 -0.14 -15.41
C SER A 75 17.17 0.74 -16.67
N PHE A 76 16.74 2.00 -16.56
CA PHE A 76 16.72 2.92 -17.70
C PHE A 76 18.11 3.26 -18.23
N TRP A 77 19.15 3.19 -17.40
CA TRP A 77 20.53 3.42 -17.85
C TRP A 77 21.04 2.37 -18.84
N GLU A 78 20.44 1.18 -18.86
CA GLU A 78 20.87 0.10 -19.76
C GLU A 78 20.24 0.20 -21.17
N GLY A 79 19.20 1.04 -21.36
CA GLY A 79 18.67 1.43 -22.66
C GLY A 79 18.12 0.32 -23.58
N LYS A 80 17.93 -0.91 -23.07
CA LYS A 80 17.46 -2.04 -23.88
C LYS A 80 15.96 -1.90 -24.18
N ALA A 81 15.59 -1.78 -25.45
CA ALA A 81 14.22 -1.50 -25.89
C ALA A 81 13.16 -2.48 -25.33
N GLY A 82 13.46 -3.78 -25.28
CA GLY A 82 12.53 -4.78 -24.72
C GLY A 82 12.31 -4.63 -23.21
N ASN A 83 13.30 -4.13 -22.47
CA ASN A 83 13.18 -3.87 -21.03
C ASN A 83 12.39 -2.59 -20.73
N LEU A 84 12.44 -1.62 -21.64
CA LEU A 84 11.95 -0.27 -21.38
C LEU A 84 10.44 -0.23 -21.08
N MET A 85 9.64 -1.02 -21.80
CA MET A 85 8.19 -1.04 -21.60
C MET A 85 7.81 -1.70 -20.26
N PHE A 86 8.39 -2.86 -19.96
CA PHE A 86 8.11 -3.59 -18.71
C PHE A 86 8.65 -2.85 -17.48
N ASP A 87 9.88 -2.33 -17.57
CA ASP A 87 10.50 -1.60 -16.46
C ASP A 87 9.86 -0.22 -16.28
N GLY A 88 9.45 0.45 -17.36
CA GLY A 88 8.77 1.74 -17.28
C GLY A 88 7.38 1.63 -16.66
N ALA A 89 6.57 0.66 -17.10
CA ALA A 89 5.28 0.38 -16.48
C ALA A 89 5.44 -0.04 -15.01
N SER A 90 6.43 -0.88 -14.70
CA SER A 90 6.73 -1.28 -13.31
C SER A 90 7.14 -0.08 -12.44
N THR A 91 7.97 0.83 -12.98
CA THR A 91 8.42 2.04 -12.29
C THR A 91 7.24 2.94 -11.96
N PHE A 92 6.34 3.13 -12.92
CA PHE A 92 5.13 3.93 -12.73
C PHE A 92 4.24 3.32 -11.64
N LEU A 93 3.97 2.01 -11.70
CA LEU A 93 3.13 1.33 -10.71
C LEU A 93 3.74 1.36 -9.30
N SER A 94 5.04 1.07 -9.17
CA SER A 94 5.75 1.14 -7.89
C SER A 94 5.75 2.56 -7.30
N SER A 95 6.01 3.58 -8.13
CA SER A 95 5.99 4.97 -7.70
C SER A 95 4.58 5.43 -7.30
N CYS A 96 3.56 5.00 -8.04
CA CYS A 96 2.16 5.27 -7.72
C CYS A 96 1.78 4.66 -6.37
N ALA A 97 2.15 3.40 -6.11
CA ALA A 97 1.90 2.76 -4.82
C ALA A 97 2.58 3.51 -3.66
N LEU A 98 3.84 3.94 -3.84
CA LEU A 98 4.56 4.75 -2.84
C LEU A 98 3.83 6.06 -2.56
N VAL A 99 3.50 6.82 -3.60
CA VAL A 99 2.83 8.13 -3.47
C VAL A 99 1.46 7.96 -2.82
N VAL A 100 0.66 6.99 -3.26
CA VAL A 100 -0.67 6.72 -2.70
C VAL A 100 -0.57 6.37 -1.21
N TRP A 101 0.36 5.49 -0.83
CA TRP A 101 0.49 5.09 0.56
C TRP A 101 0.94 6.25 1.45
N VAL A 102 1.96 7.00 1.04
CA VAL A 102 2.50 8.13 1.82
C VAL A 102 1.48 9.26 1.96
N TYR A 103 0.80 9.65 0.87
CA TYR A 103 -0.07 10.83 0.88
C TYR A 103 -1.53 10.54 1.23
N SER A 104 -1.98 9.30 1.18
CA SER A 104 -3.38 8.96 1.47
C SER A 104 -3.55 8.00 2.64
N CYS A 105 -2.64 7.05 2.89
CA CYS A 105 -2.80 6.13 4.03
C CYS A 105 -2.30 6.77 5.33
N LEU A 106 -1.04 7.22 5.38
CA LEU A 106 -0.43 7.77 6.60
C LEU A 106 -1.25 8.90 7.27
N PRO A 107 -1.65 9.98 6.57
CA PRO A 107 -2.39 11.06 7.22
C PRO A 107 -3.77 10.63 7.73
N ASN A 108 -4.42 9.68 7.05
CA ASN A 108 -5.71 9.15 7.49
C ASN A 108 -5.55 8.23 8.71
N ILE A 109 -4.45 7.47 8.81
CA ILE A 109 -4.13 6.65 9.99
C ILE A 109 -3.92 7.57 11.21
N ASP A 110 -3.16 8.65 11.06
CA ASP A 110 -2.93 9.63 12.13
C ASP A 110 -4.22 10.34 12.55
N LEU A 111 -5.10 10.64 11.59
CA LEU A 111 -6.41 11.22 11.87
C LEU A 111 -7.26 10.28 12.73
N LEU A 112 -7.32 8.98 12.38
CA LEU A 112 -8.05 7.98 13.15
C LEU A 112 -7.49 7.84 14.56
N ALA A 113 -6.17 7.88 14.73
CA ALA A 113 -5.52 7.77 16.04
C ALA A 113 -6.01 8.83 17.05
N VAL A 114 -6.22 10.06 16.58
CA VAL A 114 -6.56 11.21 17.43
C VAL A 114 -8.07 11.32 17.68
N ARG A 115 -8.89 10.95 16.69
CA ARG A 115 -10.31 11.32 16.66
C ARG A 115 -11.28 10.15 16.83
N LEU A 116 -10.81 8.91 16.94
CA LEU A 116 -11.70 7.75 17.02
C LEU A 116 -12.54 7.75 18.31
N PRO A 117 -13.89 7.80 18.20
CA PRO A 117 -14.74 7.71 19.38
C PRO A 117 -14.77 6.27 19.94
N PRO A 118 -14.83 6.09 21.28
CA PRO A 118 -14.80 4.77 21.89
C PRO A 118 -16.09 3.96 21.67
N SER A 119 -17.22 4.63 21.44
CA SER A 119 -18.51 3.99 21.16
C SER A 119 -19.51 4.99 20.56
N GLY A 120 -20.62 4.47 20.00
CA GLY A 120 -21.72 5.27 19.45
C GLY A 120 -21.70 5.37 17.93
N ALA A 121 -22.48 6.33 17.40
CA ALA A 121 -22.62 6.54 15.96
C ALA A 121 -21.27 6.91 15.34
N PHE A 122 -20.94 6.30 14.20
CA PHE A 122 -19.65 6.52 13.56
C PHE A 122 -19.64 7.86 12.80
N PRO A 123 -18.73 8.80 13.10
CA PRO A 123 -18.68 10.09 12.43
C PRO A 123 -18.41 9.95 10.92
N VAL A 124 -19.10 10.76 10.11
CA VAL A 124 -19.01 10.70 8.63
C VAL A 124 -17.59 11.01 8.12
N GLU A 125 -16.88 11.95 8.76
CA GLU A 125 -15.49 12.27 8.40
C GLU A 125 -14.56 11.06 8.58
N LEU A 126 -14.66 10.40 9.75
CA LEU A 126 -13.89 9.20 10.06
C LEU A 126 -14.27 8.04 9.13
N LYS A 127 -15.55 7.94 8.75
CA LYS A 127 -16.02 6.92 7.80
C LYS A 127 -15.29 7.06 6.48
N ASN A 128 -15.20 8.28 5.95
CA ASN A 128 -14.52 8.54 4.70
C ASN A 128 -13.01 8.21 4.83
N ALA A 129 -12.36 8.59 5.93
CA ALA A 129 -10.97 8.25 6.18
C ALA A 129 -10.72 6.73 6.24
N THR A 130 -11.55 5.97 6.96
CA THR A 130 -11.44 4.50 7.05
C THR A 130 -11.64 3.83 5.70
N LEU A 131 -12.65 4.25 4.93
CA LEU A 131 -12.90 3.73 3.59
C LEU A 131 -11.80 4.12 2.61
N GLU A 132 -11.22 5.31 2.76
CA GLU A 132 -10.12 5.76 1.95
C GLU A 132 -8.88 4.89 2.18
N ILE A 133 -8.45 4.67 3.43
CA ILE A 133 -7.32 3.79 3.75
C ILE A 133 -7.52 2.40 3.11
N ALA A 134 -8.70 1.81 3.27
CA ALA A 134 -9.02 0.51 2.71
C ALA A 134 -8.89 0.48 1.18
N THR A 135 -9.43 1.51 0.53
CA THR A 135 -9.36 1.65 -0.92
C THR A 135 -7.91 1.80 -1.40
N LYS A 136 -7.09 2.57 -0.67
CA LYS A 136 -5.69 2.81 -1.04
C LYS A 136 -4.82 1.58 -0.81
N ASN A 137 -5.06 0.80 0.24
CA ASN A 137 -4.39 -0.49 0.45
C ASN A 137 -4.68 -1.47 -0.72
N LEU A 138 -5.92 -1.50 -1.19
CA LEU A 138 -6.29 -2.27 -2.38
C LEU A 138 -5.58 -1.76 -3.64
N VAL A 139 -5.56 -0.45 -3.87
CA VAL A 139 -4.85 0.17 -5.02
C VAL A 139 -3.37 -0.18 -4.99
N CYS A 140 -2.71 -0.07 -3.83
CA CYS A 140 -1.30 -0.46 -3.67
C CYS A 140 -1.09 -1.94 -3.96
N SER A 141 -1.95 -2.82 -3.44
CA SER A 141 -1.87 -4.26 -3.66
C SER A 141 -2.00 -4.62 -5.15
N VAL A 142 -2.96 -4.01 -5.85
CA VAL A 142 -3.16 -4.24 -7.29
C VAL A 142 -1.98 -3.70 -8.10
N ALA A 143 -1.47 -2.50 -7.78
CA ALA A 143 -0.32 -1.92 -8.44
C ALA A 143 0.94 -2.79 -8.29
N LEU A 144 1.23 -3.26 -7.08
CA LEU A 144 2.37 -4.14 -6.79
C LEU A 144 2.21 -5.53 -7.40
N THR A 145 0.99 -6.06 -7.48
CA THR A 145 0.72 -7.28 -8.25
C THR A 145 1.01 -7.08 -9.74
N GLY A 146 0.66 -5.91 -10.29
CA GLY A 146 1.04 -5.51 -11.64
C GLY A 146 2.55 -5.48 -11.85
N VAL A 147 3.32 -4.94 -10.89
CA VAL A 147 4.80 -4.99 -10.91
C VAL A 147 5.30 -6.43 -11.00
N MET A 148 4.77 -7.34 -10.18
CA MET A 148 5.16 -8.76 -10.23
C MET A 148 4.92 -9.40 -11.59
N LEU A 149 3.73 -9.18 -12.18
CA LEU A 149 3.39 -9.72 -13.49
C LEU A 149 4.28 -9.17 -14.60
N LEU A 150 4.57 -7.87 -14.58
CA LEU A 150 5.45 -7.22 -15.56
C LEU A 150 6.89 -7.73 -15.45
N GLN A 151 7.38 -7.95 -14.23
CA GLN A 151 8.72 -8.51 -14.01
C GLN A 151 8.81 -9.99 -14.38
N ALA A 152 7.74 -10.76 -14.19
CA ALA A 152 7.67 -12.16 -14.64
C ALA A 152 7.62 -12.29 -16.17
N GLY A 153 6.99 -11.33 -16.87
CA GLY A 153 6.92 -11.28 -18.33
C GLY A 153 8.21 -10.85 -19.03
N ARG A 154 9.23 -10.42 -18.28
CA ARG A 154 10.50 -9.95 -18.82
C ARG A 154 11.38 -11.15 -19.21
N GLN A 155 11.42 -11.47 -20.52
CA GLN A 155 12.29 -12.51 -21.11
C GLN A 155 13.55 -11.93 -21.73
#